data_AF-A0A6P4I621-F1
#
_entry.id   AF-A0A6P4I621-F1
#
_cell.length_a   1.000
_cell.length_b   1.000
_cell.length_c   1.000
_cell.angle_alpha   90.00
_cell.angle_beta   90.00
_cell.angle_gamma   90.00
#
_symmetry.space_group_name_H-M   'P 1'
#
loop_
_entity.id
_entity.type
_entity.pdbx_description
1 polymer ?
#
loop_
_entity_poly.entity_id
_entity_poly.type
_entity_poly.pdbx_seq_one_letter_code
_entity_poly.pdbx_strand_id
1 'polypeptide(L)'
;MISIAKVVLISCLSWKVLCEPSLVYKMKNIECITIPGFSANASCFIKAINWNKAVAQMDVDLVRPLYNISVRLQVFKKDYSNQFQPFLIDVHINVCDILSRRSFIPYGVMILRVAERFSNFNHSCPYAGHLLARGAYIDETFIPISPPLGLYKLNITIMENYLRTPAAHVGGIVWYVQTMQPVKKKIKHTTNG
;
A
#
# COMPACT_ATOMS: atom_id res chain seq x y z
N MET A 1 30.64 -18.59 -42.54
CA MET A 1 31.38 -17.88 -41.49
C MET A 1 30.50 -16.76 -40.95
N ILE A 2 29.99 -16.91 -39.73
CA ILE A 2 29.14 -15.89 -39.09
C ILE A 2 30.09 -14.82 -38.54
N SER A 3 29.99 -13.58 -39.05
CA SER A 3 30.86 -12.48 -38.62
C SER A 3 30.68 -12.19 -37.12
N ILE A 4 31.77 -11.88 -36.43
CA ILE A 4 31.82 -11.54 -35.00
C ILE A 4 30.82 -10.43 -34.66
N ALA A 5 30.62 -9.47 -35.57
CA ALA A 5 29.61 -8.42 -35.45
C ALA A 5 28.18 -8.96 -35.34
N LYS A 6 27.83 -10.06 -36.03
CA LYS A 6 26.51 -10.68 -35.94
C LYS A 6 26.31 -11.43 -34.63
N VAL A 7 27.35 -12.09 -34.12
CA VAL A 7 27.30 -12.78 -32.81
C VAL A 7 27.14 -11.76 -31.67
N VAL A 8 27.86 -10.63 -31.74
CA VAL A 8 27.73 -9.53 -30.78
C VAL A 8 26.35 -8.87 -30.87
N LEU A 9 25.81 -8.62 -32.07
CA LEU A 9 24.46 -8.08 -32.22
C LEU A 9 23.37 -9.01 -31.68
N ILE A 10 23.45 -10.31 -31.95
CA ILE A 10 22.49 -11.31 -31.45
C ILE A 10 22.59 -11.43 -29.93
N SER A 11 23.81 -11.39 -29.37
CA SER A 11 24.05 -11.37 -27.92
C SER A 11 23.49 -10.11 -27.24
N CYS A 12 23.71 -8.92 -27.82
CA CYS A 12 23.15 -7.66 -27.33
C CYS A 12 21.63 -7.57 -27.46
N LEU A 13 21.05 -8.13 -28.54
CA LEU A 13 19.60 -8.21 -28.73
C LEU A 13 18.97 -9.20 -27.73
N SER A 14 19.66 -10.30 -27.41
CA SER A 14 19.19 -11.29 -26.43
C SER A 14 19.26 -10.79 -24.99
N TRP A 15 20.22 -9.92 -24.64
CA TRP A 15 20.33 -9.33 -23.29
C TRP A 15 19.22 -8.31 -22.99
N LYS A 16 18.68 -7.65 -24.02
CA LYS A 16 17.63 -6.64 -23.88
C LYS A 16 16.22 -7.22 -23.68
N VAL A 17 16.04 -8.55 -23.76
CA VAL A 17 14.73 -9.23 -23.65
C VAL A 17 14.56 -9.90 -22.27
N LEU A 18 15.17 -9.35 -21.22
CA LEU A 18 14.66 -9.57 -19.87
C LEU A 18 13.48 -8.61 -19.63
N CYS A 19 12.35 -8.89 -20.26
CA CYS A 19 11.11 -8.16 -20.02
C CYS A 19 10.63 -8.59 -18.62
N GLU A 20 10.98 -7.82 -17.59
CA GLU A 20 10.33 -8.00 -16.29
C GLU A 20 8.81 -7.88 -16.49
N PRO A 21 8.02 -8.87 -16.04
CA PRO A 21 6.58 -8.80 -16.20
C PRO A 21 6.09 -7.59 -15.42
N SER A 22 5.46 -6.62 -16.11
CA SER A 22 4.74 -5.53 -15.46
C SER A 22 3.80 -6.12 -14.39
N LEU A 23 3.93 -5.71 -13.13
CA LEU A 23 3.09 -6.20 -12.04
C LEU A 23 2.04 -5.17 -11.68
N VAL A 24 0.88 -5.66 -11.24
CA VAL A 24 -0.23 -4.83 -10.80
C VAL A 24 -0.62 -5.22 -9.39
N TYR A 25 -0.80 -4.22 -8.54
CA TYR A 25 -1.24 -4.38 -7.15
C TYR A 25 -2.74 -4.04 -7.04
N LYS A 26 -3.58 -5.07 -7.18
CA LYS A 26 -5.03 -4.90 -7.13
C LYS A 26 -5.56 -5.12 -5.72
N MET A 27 -6.21 -4.10 -5.15
CA MET A 27 -6.91 -4.25 -3.88
C MET A 27 -8.10 -5.21 -4.00
N LYS A 28 -8.24 -6.10 -3.01
CA LYS A 28 -9.25 -7.15 -2.94
C LYS A 28 -10.24 -6.97 -1.82
N ASN A 29 -9.78 -6.44 -0.70
CA ASN A 29 -10.62 -6.10 0.43
C ASN A 29 -9.93 -5.04 1.28
N ILE A 30 -10.71 -4.36 2.11
CA ILE A 30 -10.23 -3.44 3.14
C ILE A 30 -11.12 -3.56 4.37
N GLU A 31 -10.51 -3.56 5.54
CA GLU A 31 -11.20 -3.62 6.82
C GLU A 31 -10.68 -2.49 7.71
N CYS A 32 -11.58 -1.88 8.48
CA CYS A 32 -11.23 -0.85 9.45
C CYS A 32 -11.71 -1.23 10.83
N ILE A 33 -10.84 -1.04 11.80
CA ILE A 33 -11.00 -1.47 13.18
C ILE A 33 -10.95 -0.22 14.04
N THR A 34 -11.99 0.00 14.83
CA THR A 34 -12.08 1.11 15.77
C THR A 34 -11.94 0.63 17.20
N ILE A 35 -11.32 1.46 18.05
CA ILE A 35 -11.26 1.21 19.49
C ILE A 35 -12.14 2.25 20.20
N PRO A 36 -13.15 1.81 20.98
CA PRO A 36 -13.98 2.71 21.77
C PRO A 36 -13.13 3.64 22.66
N GLY A 37 -13.48 4.92 22.67
CA GLY A 37 -12.72 5.95 23.40
C GLY A 37 -11.63 6.64 22.57
N PHE A 38 -11.29 6.11 21.40
CA PHE A 38 -10.33 6.73 20.48
C PHE A 38 -10.94 7.02 19.10
N SER A 39 -11.62 6.04 18.52
CA SER A 39 -12.21 6.14 17.18
C SER A 39 -13.60 5.52 17.14
N ALA A 40 -14.43 6.04 16.24
CA ALA A 40 -15.81 5.61 16.01
C ALA A 40 -16.20 5.79 14.54
N ASN A 41 -17.37 5.26 14.17
CA ASN A 41 -17.99 5.45 12.85
C ASN A 41 -17.07 5.13 11.66
N ALA A 42 -16.22 4.12 11.77
CA ALA A 42 -15.35 3.77 10.66
C ALA A 42 -16.15 3.14 9.52
N SER A 43 -15.90 3.60 8.29
CA SER A 43 -16.45 3.05 7.07
C SER A 43 -15.33 2.84 6.07
N CYS A 44 -15.15 1.60 5.62
CA CYS A 44 -14.10 1.24 4.67
C CYS A 44 -14.63 0.29 3.62
N PHE A 45 -14.43 0.66 2.36
CA PHE A 45 -14.89 -0.14 1.23
C PHE A 45 -14.01 0.08 0.00
N ILE A 46 -14.10 -0.86 -0.93
CA ILE A 46 -13.36 -0.79 -2.20
C ILE A 46 -14.27 -0.38 -3.34
N LYS A 47 -13.75 0.42 -4.27
CA LYS A 47 -14.38 0.73 -5.56
C LYS A 47 -13.54 0.13 -6.68
N ALA A 48 -14.12 -0.82 -7.41
CA ALA A 48 -13.49 -1.37 -8.61
C ALA A 48 -13.48 -0.30 -9.72
N ILE A 49 -12.30 -0.02 -10.28
CA ILE A 49 -12.14 0.92 -11.40
C ILE A 49 -12.06 0.15 -12.71
N ASN A 50 -11.21 -0.88 -12.75
CA ASN A 50 -11.09 -1.78 -13.89
C ASN A 50 -10.50 -3.15 -13.45
N TRP A 51 -10.21 -4.02 -14.42
CA TRP A 51 -9.65 -5.35 -14.16
C TRP A 51 -8.32 -5.32 -13.39
N ASN A 52 -7.54 -4.25 -13.53
CA ASN A 52 -6.22 -4.08 -12.95
C ASN A 52 -6.19 -3.09 -11.78
N LYS A 53 -7.27 -2.33 -11.52
CA LYS A 53 -7.27 -1.27 -10.50
C LYS A 53 -8.55 -1.29 -9.67
N ALA A 54 -8.37 -1.27 -8.36
CA ALA A 54 -9.40 -0.98 -7.37
C ALA A 54 -8.81 0.04 -6.38
N VAL A 55 -9.68 0.89 -5.83
CA VAL A 55 -9.29 1.96 -4.91
C VAL A 55 -10.07 1.85 -3.62
N ALA A 56 -9.45 2.18 -2.49
CA ALA A 56 -10.10 2.25 -1.19
C ALA A 56 -10.78 3.60 -0.97
N GLN A 57 -11.88 3.56 -0.23
CA GLN A 57 -12.53 4.69 0.41
C GLN A 57 -12.55 4.38 1.91
N MET A 58 -12.11 5.32 2.73
CA MET A 58 -12.05 5.19 4.17
C MET A 58 -12.55 6.47 4.84
N ASP A 59 -13.30 6.29 5.92
CA ASP A 59 -13.81 7.33 6.80
C ASP A 59 -13.68 6.86 8.24
N VAL A 60 -13.33 7.75 9.16
CA VAL A 60 -13.33 7.47 10.59
C VAL A 60 -13.47 8.77 11.39
N ASP A 61 -14.22 8.72 12.48
CA ASP A 61 -14.32 9.82 13.43
C ASP A 61 -13.39 9.56 14.62
N LEU A 62 -12.56 10.55 14.94
CA LEU A 62 -11.79 10.54 16.18
C LEU A 62 -12.66 11.04 17.33
N VAL A 63 -12.83 10.19 18.35
CA VAL A 63 -13.58 10.52 19.57
C VAL A 63 -12.80 11.52 20.43
N ARG A 64 -11.46 11.47 20.36
CA ARG A 64 -10.57 12.41 21.05
C ARG A 64 -9.36 12.74 20.19
N PRO A 65 -8.70 13.90 20.44
CA PRO A 65 -7.51 14.27 19.70
C PRO A 65 -6.36 13.29 19.90
N LEU A 66 -5.61 13.05 18.83
CA LEU A 66 -4.39 12.25 18.79
C LEU A 66 -3.19 13.19 18.64
N TYR A 67 -2.24 13.12 19.58
CA TYR A 67 -1.10 14.05 19.65
C TYR A 67 0.19 13.41 19.16
N ASN A 68 0.34 12.10 19.34
CA ASN A 68 1.56 11.37 19.01
C ASN A 68 1.24 10.01 18.40
N ILE A 69 0.82 10.05 17.14
CA ILE A 69 0.39 8.90 16.36
C ILE A 69 1.60 8.11 15.90
N SER A 70 1.61 6.83 16.25
CA SER A 70 2.55 5.84 15.74
C SER A 70 1.80 4.74 15.01
N VAL A 71 2.39 4.23 13.94
CA VAL A 71 1.83 3.18 13.12
C VAL A 71 2.78 2.00 13.09
N ARG A 72 2.26 0.80 13.34
CA ARG A 72 2.95 -0.45 13.04
C ARG A 72 2.42 -1.00 11.72
N LEU A 73 3.31 -1.19 10.74
CA LEU A 73 2.99 -1.83 9.47
C LEU A 73 3.57 -3.25 9.48
N GLN A 74 2.70 -4.25 9.33
CA GLN A 74 3.08 -5.64 9.17
C GLN A 74 2.53 -6.18 7.85
N VAL A 75 3.39 -6.78 7.05
CA VAL A 75 3.00 -7.39 5.78
C VAL A 75 3.03 -8.90 5.91
N PHE A 76 2.00 -9.55 5.38
CA PHE A 76 1.87 -10.99 5.34
C PHE A 76 1.62 -11.45 3.92
N LYS A 77 2.15 -12.61 3.54
CA LYS A 77 1.87 -13.27 2.27
C LYS A 77 1.05 -14.53 2.53
N LYS A 78 0.04 -14.77 1.69
CA LYS A 78 -0.73 -16.01 1.72
C LYS A 78 0.11 -17.16 1.16
N ASP A 79 0.25 -18.23 1.94
CA ASP A 79 0.94 -19.45 1.55
C ASP A 79 0.03 -20.44 0.81
N TYR A 80 0.58 -21.58 0.41
CA TYR A 80 -0.15 -22.66 -0.27
C TYR A 80 -1.20 -23.33 0.62
N SER A 81 -1.04 -23.26 1.94
CA SER A 81 -1.97 -23.76 2.95
C SER A 81 -3.10 -22.78 3.27
N ASN A 82 -3.23 -21.72 2.46
CA ASN A 82 -4.21 -20.64 2.62
C ASN A 82 -4.06 -19.81 3.90
N GLN A 83 -2.89 -19.84 4.55
CA GLN A 83 -2.61 -19.07 5.76
C GLN A 83 -1.74 -17.86 5.43
N PHE A 84 -1.92 -16.77 6.18
CA PHE A 84 -1.10 -15.56 6.02
C PHE A 84 0.13 -15.62 6.92
N GLN A 85 1.31 -15.74 6.31
CA GLN A 85 2.60 -15.79 7.01
C GLN A 85 3.30 -14.42 6.97
N PRO A 86 4.03 -14.02 8.02
CA PRO A 86 4.81 -12.78 8.01
C PRO A 86 5.73 -12.68 6.79
N PHE A 87 5.80 -11.51 6.18
CA PHE A 87 6.52 -11.29 4.92
C PHE A 87 7.32 -9.98 4.96
N LEU A 88 8.62 -10.09 5.22
CA LEU A 88 9.69 -9.07 5.09
C LEU A 88 9.55 -7.75 5.88
N ILE A 89 8.34 -7.27 6.15
CA ILE A 89 8.08 -5.93 6.68
C ILE A 89 7.31 -6.06 8.00
N ASP A 90 7.97 -5.67 9.09
CA ASP A 90 7.38 -5.37 10.39
C ASP A 90 8.10 -4.13 10.93
N VAL A 91 7.48 -2.96 10.79
CA VAL A 91 8.11 -1.67 11.11
C VAL A 91 7.18 -0.80 11.94
N HIS A 92 7.77 -0.02 12.84
CA HIS A 92 7.09 0.99 13.64
C HIS A 92 7.53 2.38 13.21
N ILE A 93 6.57 3.26 12.99
CA ILE A 93 6.81 4.59 12.43
C ILE A 93 6.05 5.61 13.27
N ASN A 94 6.75 6.61 13.81
CA ASN A 94 6.11 7.77 14.41
C ASN A 94 5.65 8.72 13.31
N VAL A 95 4.36 8.72 13.00
CA VAL A 95 3.80 9.47 11.88
C VAL A 95 3.84 10.98 12.13
N CYS A 96 3.68 11.41 13.39
CA CYS A 96 3.78 12.83 13.75
C CYS A 96 5.19 13.39 13.51
N ASP A 97 6.24 12.60 13.78
CA ASP A 97 7.62 13.01 13.50
C ASP A 97 7.90 13.10 12.00
N ILE A 98 7.31 12.19 11.21
CA ILE A 98 7.41 12.23 9.75
C ILE A 98 6.72 13.48 9.18
N LEU A 99 5.48 13.77 9.61
CA LEU A 99 4.69 14.92 9.15
C LEU A 99 5.31 16.26 9.55
N SER A 100 5.92 16.33 10.74
CA SER A 100 6.66 17.51 11.19
C SER A 100 8.07 17.60 10.59
N ARG A 101 8.43 16.70 9.66
CA ARG A 101 9.76 16.63 9.01
C ARG A 101 10.92 16.48 10.00
N ARG A 102 10.66 15.92 11.18
CA ARG A 102 11.65 15.63 12.23
C ARG A 102 12.38 14.31 12.00
N SER A 103 11.81 13.42 11.19
CA SER A 103 12.40 12.13 10.86
C SER A 103 12.24 11.82 9.38
N PHE A 104 13.28 11.22 8.79
CA PHE A 104 13.35 10.85 7.39
C PHE A 104 13.74 9.38 7.26
N ILE A 105 12.74 8.51 7.22
CA ILE A 105 12.90 7.10 6.86
C ILE A 105 12.22 6.84 5.51
N PRO A 106 12.68 5.86 4.70
CA PRO A 106 12.09 5.59 3.38
C PRO A 106 10.57 5.37 3.41
N TYR A 107 10.09 4.61 4.41
CA TYR A 107 8.66 4.38 4.62
C TYR A 107 7.89 5.64 5.04
N GLY A 108 8.57 6.60 5.67
CA GLY A 108 8.00 7.89 6.06
C GLY A 108 7.69 8.76 4.83
N VAL A 109 8.57 8.76 3.83
CA VAL A 109 8.32 9.46 2.56
C VAL A 109 7.09 8.87 1.85
N MET A 110 6.90 7.55 1.90
CA MET A 110 5.69 6.91 1.37
C MET A 110 4.45 7.37 2.13
N ILE A 111 4.50 7.42 3.47
CA ILE A 111 3.39 7.91 4.29
C ILE A 111 3.04 9.35 3.94
N LEU A 112 4.01 10.25 3.81
CA LEU A 112 3.78 11.65 3.41
C LEU A 112 3.05 11.72 2.07
N ARG A 113 3.55 11.00 1.06
CA ARG A 113 2.94 10.98 -0.28
C ARG A 113 1.51 10.41 -0.26
N VAL A 114 1.27 9.36 0.51
CA VAL A 114 -0.07 8.75 0.64
C VAL A 114 -1.00 9.71 1.35
N ALA A 115 -0.54 10.35 2.43
CA ALA A 115 -1.31 11.29 3.22
C ALA A 115 -1.70 12.54 2.41
N GLU A 116 -0.73 13.18 1.76
CA GLU A 116 -0.97 14.35 0.90
C GLU A 116 -1.89 14.04 -0.28
N ARG A 117 -1.80 12.83 -0.85
CA ARG A 117 -2.51 12.48 -2.08
C ARG A 117 -3.94 12.01 -1.84
N PHE A 118 -4.16 11.26 -0.77
CA PHE A 118 -5.42 10.53 -0.60
C PHE A 118 -6.22 10.97 0.62
N SER A 119 -5.63 11.65 1.60
CA SER A 119 -6.33 11.98 2.85
C SER A 119 -6.29 13.46 3.19
N ASN A 120 -7.14 13.85 4.15
CA ASN A 120 -7.06 15.15 4.81
C ASN A 120 -5.98 15.19 5.92
N PHE A 121 -5.12 14.18 5.97
CA PHE A 121 -4.14 13.96 7.05
C PHE A 121 -2.77 14.54 6.68
N ASN A 122 -2.69 15.81 6.29
CA ASN A 122 -1.49 16.38 5.65
C ASN A 122 -0.76 17.46 6.49
N HIS A 123 -1.16 17.71 7.74
CA HIS A 123 -0.54 18.69 8.63
C HIS A 123 0.21 18.03 9.79
N SER A 124 0.99 18.80 10.56
CA SER A 124 1.60 18.25 11.78
C SER A 124 0.52 17.94 12.83
N CYS A 125 0.71 16.88 13.62
CA CYS A 125 -0.14 16.58 14.78
C CYS A 125 -0.30 17.80 15.72
N PRO A 126 -1.42 17.94 16.43
CA PRO A 126 -2.45 16.92 16.70
C PRO A 126 -3.55 16.81 15.65
N TYR A 127 -4.22 15.66 15.61
CA TYR A 127 -5.39 15.41 14.76
C TYR A 127 -6.65 15.20 15.58
N ALA A 128 -7.77 15.76 15.12
CA ALA A 128 -9.07 15.63 15.75
C ALA A 128 -10.19 15.68 14.71
N GLY A 129 -11.37 15.19 15.08
CA GLY A 129 -12.55 15.19 14.23
C GLY A 129 -12.52 14.09 13.17
N HIS A 130 -13.10 14.39 12.00
CA HIS A 130 -13.32 13.43 10.93
C HIS A 130 -12.09 13.28 10.03
N LEU A 131 -11.59 12.06 9.90
CA LEU A 131 -10.51 11.70 8.99
C LEU A 131 -11.05 10.88 7.82
N LEU A 132 -10.61 11.23 6.62
CA LEU A 132 -11.02 10.55 5.40
C LEU A 132 -9.83 10.26 4.51
N ALA A 133 -9.94 9.16 3.77
CA ALA A 133 -9.05 8.87 2.65
C ALA A 133 -9.85 8.39 1.43
N ARG A 134 -9.63 9.02 0.28
CA ARG A 134 -10.42 8.85 -0.94
C ARG A 134 -9.57 8.34 -2.08
N GLY A 135 -10.02 7.27 -2.72
CA GLY A 135 -9.40 6.75 -3.92
C GLY A 135 -7.99 6.18 -3.70
N ALA A 136 -7.68 5.74 -2.48
CA ALA A 136 -6.35 5.25 -2.14
C ALA A 136 -6.03 3.94 -2.88
N TYR A 137 -4.85 3.87 -3.49
CA TYR A 137 -4.39 2.69 -4.23
C TYR A 137 -2.88 2.51 -4.08
N ILE A 138 -2.41 1.30 -4.33
CA ILE A 138 -0.98 0.96 -4.28
C ILE A 138 -0.40 1.13 -5.68
N ASP A 139 0.55 2.04 -5.77
CA ASP A 139 1.34 2.34 -6.95
C ASP A 139 2.69 1.61 -6.87
N GLU A 140 3.27 1.24 -8.02
CA GLU A 140 4.61 0.61 -8.09
C GLU A 140 5.67 1.48 -7.42
N THR A 141 5.50 2.81 -7.46
CA THR A 141 6.41 3.77 -6.83
C THR A 141 6.50 3.67 -5.30
N PHE A 142 5.55 3.02 -4.63
CA PHE A 142 5.59 2.80 -3.17
C PHE A 142 6.31 1.51 -2.78
N ILE A 143 6.69 0.68 -3.74
CA ILE A 143 7.22 -0.66 -3.48
C ILE A 143 8.67 -0.69 -3.98
N PRO A 144 9.67 -0.72 -3.07
CA PRO A 144 11.07 -0.65 -3.47
C PRO A 144 11.54 -1.93 -4.16
N ILE A 145 10.92 -3.08 -3.86
CA ILE A 145 11.23 -4.39 -4.43
C ILE A 145 9.93 -5.05 -4.85
N SER A 146 9.85 -5.47 -6.12
CA SER A 146 8.70 -6.14 -6.69
C SER A 146 8.41 -7.47 -5.95
N PRO A 147 7.32 -7.57 -5.16
CA PRO A 147 7.04 -8.77 -4.40
C PRO A 147 6.57 -9.89 -5.35
N PRO A 148 6.77 -11.16 -4.98
CA PRO A 148 6.30 -12.27 -5.79
C PRO A 148 4.78 -12.23 -5.99
N LEU A 149 4.29 -12.88 -7.05
CA LEU A 149 2.85 -13.00 -7.28
C LEU A 149 2.15 -13.66 -6.08
N GLY A 150 0.93 -13.22 -5.78
CA GLY A 150 0.16 -13.78 -4.68
C GLY A 150 -0.80 -12.80 -4.01
N LEU A 151 -1.40 -13.26 -2.92
CA LEU A 151 -2.25 -12.46 -2.05
C LEU A 151 -1.47 -12.02 -0.82
N TYR A 152 -1.56 -10.74 -0.51
CA TYR A 152 -0.90 -10.10 0.61
C TYR A 152 -1.94 -9.48 1.54
N LYS A 153 -1.63 -9.47 2.82
CA LYS A 153 -2.38 -8.79 3.86
C LYS A 153 -1.45 -7.78 4.54
N LEU A 154 -1.83 -6.51 4.54
CA LEU A 154 -1.10 -5.46 5.20
C LEU A 154 -1.90 -5.07 6.44
N ASN A 155 -1.36 -5.34 7.62
CA ASN A 155 -1.93 -4.90 8.88
C ASN A 155 -1.29 -3.57 9.27
N ILE A 156 -2.11 -2.55 9.41
CA ILE A 156 -1.72 -1.20 9.82
C ILE A 156 -2.36 -0.96 11.19
N THR A 157 -1.57 -1.06 12.26
CA THR A 157 -2.05 -0.80 13.63
C THR A 157 -1.73 0.63 14.02
N ILE A 158 -2.74 1.38 14.45
CA ILE A 158 -2.63 2.78 14.85
C ILE A 158 -2.57 2.85 16.37
N MET A 159 -1.55 3.54 16.88
CA MET A 159 -1.29 3.69 18.30
C MET A 159 -1.06 5.15 18.64
N GLU A 160 -1.48 5.53 19.84
CA GLU A 160 -1.25 6.84 20.42
C GLU A 160 -0.19 6.71 21.52
N ASN A 161 0.82 7.59 21.48
CA ASN A 161 1.93 7.65 22.43
C ASN A 161 2.77 6.37 22.51
N TYR A 162 3.13 5.74 21.38
CA TYR A 162 3.92 4.49 21.38
C TYR A 162 5.23 4.53 22.19
N LEU A 163 5.90 5.69 22.23
CA LEU A 163 7.13 5.88 23.01
C LEU A 163 6.92 5.82 24.54
N ARG A 164 5.67 5.89 25.02
CA ARG A 164 5.31 5.81 26.45
C ARG A 164 4.43 4.58 26.68
N THR A 165 4.85 3.71 27.58
CA THR A 165 4.10 2.49 27.90
C THR A 165 2.99 2.76 28.94
N PRO A 166 1.81 2.14 28.81
CA PRO A 166 1.38 1.30 27.68
C PRO A 166 0.95 2.15 26.47
N ALA A 167 1.42 1.78 25.27
CA ALA A 167 0.96 2.36 24.02
C ALA A 167 -0.54 2.11 23.87
N ALA A 168 -1.32 3.16 23.61
CA ALA A 168 -2.77 2.99 23.52
C ALA A 168 -3.18 2.68 22.08
N HIS A 169 -3.87 1.55 21.88
CA HIS A 169 -4.40 1.18 20.57
C HIS A 169 -5.59 2.09 20.21
N VAL A 170 -5.48 2.78 19.09
CA VAL A 170 -6.48 3.73 18.58
C VAL A 170 -7.44 3.03 17.61
N GLY A 171 -6.90 2.10 16.84
CA GLY A 171 -7.60 1.43 15.76
C GLY A 171 -6.62 0.71 14.84
N GLY A 172 -7.11 0.26 13.69
CA GLY A 172 -6.29 -0.36 12.67
C GLY A 172 -6.99 -0.46 11.33
N ILE A 173 -6.18 -0.71 10.30
CA ILE A 173 -6.66 -0.90 8.93
C ILE A 173 -5.99 -2.15 8.38
N VAL A 174 -6.76 -3.04 7.77
CA VAL A 174 -6.26 -4.26 7.14
C VAL A 174 -6.54 -4.20 5.65
N TRP A 175 -5.48 -4.24 4.83
CA TRP A 175 -5.59 -4.20 3.38
C TRP A 175 -5.28 -5.58 2.81
N TYR A 176 -6.13 -6.06 1.92
CA TYR A 176 -5.88 -7.27 1.16
C TYR A 176 -5.56 -6.91 -0.28
N VAL A 177 -4.37 -7.28 -0.73
CA VAL A 177 -3.82 -6.84 -2.03
C VAL A 177 -3.37 -8.06 -2.80
N GLN A 178 -3.71 -8.13 -4.09
CA GLN A 178 -3.19 -9.14 -4.98
C GLN A 178 -2.11 -8.55 -5.87
N THR A 179 -0.92 -9.13 -5.82
CA THR A 179 0.11 -8.91 -6.84
C THR A 179 -0.17 -9.88 -7.98
N MET A 180 -0.51 -9.34 -9.16
CA MET A 180 -0.87 -10.11 -10.34
C MET A 180 -0.28 -9.49 -11.60
N GLN A 181 -0.17 -10.28 -12.67
CA GLN A 181 0.10 -9.72 -14.00
C GLN A 181 -1.13 -8.95 -14.51
N PRO A 182 -0.95 -7.87 -15.29
CA PRO A 182 -2.05 -7.10 -15.83
C PRO A 182 -2.89 -7.95 -16.78
N VAL A 183 -4.19 -7.86 -16.62
CA VAL A 183 -5.15 -8.40 -17.57
C VAL A 183 -5.09 -7.56 -18.85
N LYS A 184 -4.62 -8.17 -19.95
CA LYS A 184 -4.64 -7.55 -21.28
C LYS A 184 -6.02 -7.75 -21.90
N LYS A 185 -6.70 -6.66 -22.28
CA LYS A 185 -7.92 -6.76 -23.11
C LYS A 185 -7.51 -7.14 -24.53
N LYS A 186 -8.08 -8.21 -25.09
CA LYS A 186 -7.92 -8.51 -26.53
C LYS A 186 -8.63 -7.40 -27.31
N ILE A 187 -7.90 -6.62 -28.09
CA ILE A 187 -8.48 -5.73 -29.09
C ILE A 187 -9.00 -6.61 -30.22
N LYS A 188 -10.32 -6.65 -30.44
CA LYS A 188 -10.86 -7.24 -31.67
C LYS A 188 -10.51 -6.29 -32.81
N HIS A 189 -9.56 -6.67 -33.66
CA HIS A 189 -9.43 -6.03 -34.97
C HIS A 189 -10.64 -6.43 -35.79
N THR A 190 -11.58 -5.51 -35.97
CA THR A 190 -12.63 -5.63 -36.98
C THR A 190 -11.94 -5.42 -38.33
N THR A 191 -11.60 -6.50 -39.02
CA THR A 191 -11.29 -6.45 -40.45
C THR A 191 -12.60 -6.17 -41.17
N ASN A 192 -12.80 -4.92 -41.60
CA ASN A 192 -13.81 -4.61 -42.60
C ASN A 192 -13.35 -5.25 -43.92
N GLY A 193 -14.22 -6.10 -44.46
CA GLY A 193 -14.03 -6.74 -45.77
C GLY A 193 -14.25 -5.80 -46.94
#